data_AF-A0A0M3KI74-F1
#
_entry.id   AF-A0A0M3KI74-F1
#
_cell.length_a   1.000
_cell.length_b   1.000
_cell.length_c   1.000
_cell.angle_alpha   90.00
_cell.angle_beta   90.00
_cell.angle_gamma   90.00
#
_symmetry.space_group_name_H-M   'P 1'
#
loop_
_entity.id
_entity.type
_entity.pdbx_description
1 polymer ?
#
loop_
_entity_poly.entity_id
_entity_poly.type
_entity_poly.pdbx_seq_one_letter_code
_entity_poly.pdbx_strand_id
1 'polypeptide(L)'
;MILISLVLFMIYYLLNMPWPFYPESLDFIQVNGTYTDVTKVNGGCYDYYKWCAWTKRTPIYVYIFCATVLFGVAFPYFATPSGTIYSHVLGPRNQFVQLLIAFLLASIFYRRLVPLRLVPKTGESAKYKRGTFWRL
;
A
#
# COMPACT_ATOMS: atom_id res chain seq x y z
N MET A 1 -3.48 23.67 -10.84
CA MET A 1 -2.70 22.41 -10.96
C MET A 1 -2.88 21.50 -9.74
N ILE A 2 -2.75 22.01 -8.51
CA ILE A 2 -2.97 21.21 -7.28
C ILE A 2 -4.41 20.69 -7.14
N LEU A 3 -5.42 21.51 -7.45
CA LEU A 3 -6.82 21.06 -7.43
C LEU A 3 -7.06 19.90 -8.40
N ILE A 4 -6.42 19.93 -9.57
CA ILE A 4 -6.54 18.88 -10.59
C ILE A 4 -5.93 17.57 -10.08
N SER A 5 -4.75 17.62 -9.46
CA SER A 5 -4.16 16.40 -8.88
C SER A 5 -4.96 15.86 -7.70
N LEU A 6 -5.53 16.72 -6.85
CA LEU A 6 -6.44 16.31 -5.78
C LEU A 6 -7.66 15.54 -6.33
N VAL A 7 -8.29 16.07 -7.39
CA VAL A 7 -9.42 15.38 -8.05
C VAL A 7 -8.97 14.05 -8.65
N LEU A 8 -7.82 14.00 -9.32
CA LEU A 8 -7.27 12.75 -9.88
C LEU A 8 -6.95 11.71 -8.80
N PHE A 9 -6.41 12.13 -7.65
CA PHE A 9 -6.21 11.23 -6.51
C PHE A 9 -7.53 10.72 -5.94
N MET A 10 -8.56 11.57 -5.83
CA MET A 10 -9.89 11.15 -5.41
C MET A 10 -10.49 10.12 -6.37
N ILE A 11 -10.37 10.34 -7.68
CA ILE A 11 -10.82 9.39 -8.70
C ILE A 11 -10.05 8.07 -8.58
N TYR A 12 -8.72 8.12 -8.40
CA TYR A 12 -7.91 6.92 -8.18
C TYR A 12 -8.39 6.10 -6.97
N TYR A 13 -8.67 6.74 -5.83
CA TYR A 13 -9.18 6.04 -4.65
C TYR A 13 -10.57 5.46 -4.87
N LEU A 14 -11.46 6.20 -5.54
CA LEU A 14 -12.80 5.72 -5.86
C LEU A 14 -12.72 4.47 -6.75
N LEU A 15 -11.93 4.48 -7.82
CA LEU A 15 -11.80 3.32 -8.71
C LEU A 15 -11.20 2.09 -8.03
N ASN A 16 -10.30 2.30 -7.06
CA ASN A 16 -9.70 1.22 -6.27
C ASN A 16 -10.58 0.69 -5.15
N MET A 17 -11.70 1.36 -4.84
CA MET A 17 -12.67 0.89 -3.86
C MET A 17 -13.39 -0.37 -4.37
N PRO A 18 -13.68 -1.36 -3.50
CA PRO A 18 -14.35 -2.60 -3.89
C PRO A 18 -15.84 -2.35 -4.19
N TRP A 19 -16.14 -1.89 -5.40
CA TRP A 19 -17.51 -1.64 -5.86
C TRP A 19 -18.27 -2.94 -6.16
N PRO A 20 -19.60 -2.95 -5.99
CA PRO A 20 -20.43 -4.14 -6.20
C PRO A 20 -20.52 -4.58 -7.67
N PHE A 21 -20.16 -3.72 -8.62
CA PHE A 21 -20.19 -4.03 -10.06
C PHE A 21 -19.01 -4.90 -10.53
N TYR A 22 -17.96 -5.04 -9.73
CA TYR A 22 -16.84 -5.89 -10.11
C TYR A 22 -17.23 -7.38 -10.08
N PRO A 23 -16.86 -8.15 -11.11
CA PRO A 23 -17.38 -9.51 -11.29
C PRO A 23 -16.87 -10.46 -10.19
N GLU A 24 -15.58 -10.39 -9.86
CA GLU A 24 -14.92 -11.34 -8.96
C GLU A 24 -14.94 -10.90 -7.49
N SER A 25 -15.20 -11.85 -6.61
CA SER A 25 -15.07 -11.71 -5.15
C SER A 25 -13.65 -12.06 -4.68
N LEU A 26 -13.33 -11.75 -3.42
CA LEU A 26 -12.04 -12.09 -2.84
C LEU A 26 -11.91 -13.61 -2.63
N ASP A 27 -10.80 -14.18 -3.09
CA ASP A 27 -10.53 -15.62 -2.89
C ASP A 27 -10.16 -15.91 -1.44
N PHE A 28 -10.74 -16.99 -0.90
CA PHE A 28 -10.32 -17.57 0.37
C PHE A 28 -9.07 -18.42 0.18
N ILE A 29 -8.18 -18.38 1.17
CA ILE A 29 -6.98 -19.22 1.19
C ILE A 29 -7.43 -20.68 1.32
N GLN A 30 -7.23 -21.47 0.27
CA GLN A 30 -7.54 -22.89 0.26
C GLN A 30 -6.47 -23.66 1.05
N VAL A 31 -6.85 -24.21 2.22
CA VAL A 31 -5.96 -25.03 3.06
C VAL A 31 -6.16 -26.50 2.70
N ASN A 32 -5.66 -26.91 1.53
CA ASN A 32 -5.80 -28.31 1.09
C ASN A 32 -4.58 -29.15 1.53
N GLY A 33 -4.60 -29.59 2.79
CA GLY A 33 -3.58 -30.46 3.37
C GLY A 33 -2.29 -29.75 3.79
N THR A 34 -1.53 -30.41 4.68
CA THR A 34 -0.39 -29.89 5.46
C THR A 34 0.54 -28.92 4.72
N TYR A 35 1.04 -27.94 5.48
CA TYR A 35 2.09 -26.95 5.19
C TYR A 35 1.62 -25.51 4.95
N THR A 36 2.01 -24.69 5.92
CA THR A 36 1.70 -23.28 6.21
C THR A 36 2.49 -22.28 5.37
N ASP A 37 2.74 -22.57 4.09
CA ASP A 37 3.50 -21.69 3.18
C ASP A 37 2.67 -21.14 1.99
N VAL A 38 1.35 -21.29 2.05
CA VAL A 38 0.43 -20.82 1.00
C VAL A 38 0.27 -19.29 1.01
N THR A 39 0.63 -18.60 2.10
CA THR A 39 0.54 -17.13 2.22
C THR A 39 1.51 -16.37 1.33
N LYS A 40 2.59 -17.00 0.88
CA LYS A 40 3.56 -16.39 -0.04
C LYS A 40 3.20 -16.59 -1.52
N VAL A 41 2.37 -17.59 -1.82
CA VAL A 41 2.05 -18.03 -3.19
C VAL A 41 0.64 -17.60 -3.59
N ASN A 42 -0.35 -17.74 -2.70
CA ASN A 42 -1.72 -17.34 -2.95
C ASN A 42 -2.06 -16.20 -1.98
N GLY A 43 -2.00 -14.96 -2.48
CA GLY A 43 -2.64 -13.84 -1.76
C GLY A 43 -4.14 -14.14 -1.58
N GLY A 44 -4.72 -13.84 -0.41
CA GLY A 44 -6.11 -14.19 -0.15
C GLY A 44 -6.59 -13.82 1.25
N CYS A 45 -7.86 -14.12 1.49
CA CYS A 45 -8.53 -13.87 2.75
C CYS A 45 -8.54 -15.09 3.68
N TYR A 46 -8.45 -14.85 4.99
CA TYR A 46 -8.61 -15.89 6.00
C TYR A 46 -10.09 -16.27 6.18
N ASP A 47 -10.38 -17.55 6.33
CA ASP A 47 -11.75 -18.09 6.42
C ASP A 47 -12.54 -17.58 7.64
N TYR A 48 -11.84 -17.11 8.67
CA TYR A 48 -12.45 -16.41 9.82
C TYR A 48 -13.22 -15.14 9.41
N TYR A 49 -12.79 -14.47 8.34
CA TYR A 49 -13.38 -13.22 7.88
C TYR A 49 -14.51 -13.50 6.88
N LYS A 50 -15.72 -13.69 7.42
CA LYS A 50 -16.93 -13.91 6.62
C LYS A 50 -17.14 -12.83 5.54
N TRP A 51 -16.69 -11.61 5.80
CA TRP A 51 -16.82 -10.47 4.89
C TRP A 51 -16.10 -10.59 3.56
N CYS A 52 -15.15 -11.52 3.43
CA CYS A 52 -14.53 -11.80 2.15
C CYS A 52 -15.46 -12.43 1.12
N ALA A 53 -16.51 -13.12 1.55
CA ALA A 53 -17.44 -13.76 0.63
C ALA A 53 -18.20 -12.74 -0.24
N TRP A 54 -18.44 -11.53 0.29
CA TRP A 54 -19.18 -10.48 -0.41
C TRP A 54 -18.33 -9.29 -0.84
N THR A 55 -17.12 -9.13 -0.30
CA THR A 55 -16.20 -8.08 -0.75
C THR A 55 -15.66 -8.41 -2.14
N LYS A 56 -15.90 -7.49 -3.08
CA LYS A 56 -15.41 -7.60 -4.45
C LYS A 56 -13.92 -7.26 -4.55
N ARG A 57 -13.21 -7.94 -5.46
CA ARG A 57 -11.82 -7.64 -5.79
C ARG A 57 -11.80 -6.58 -6.90
N THR A 58 -10.94 -5.58 -6.77
CA THR A 58 -10.66 -4.64 -7.87
C THR A 58 -9.90 -5.38 -8.98
N PRO A 59 -10.39 -5.38 -10.23
CA PRO A 59 -9.73 -6.06 -11.35
C PRO A 59 -8.30 -5.54 -11.55
N ILE A 60 -7.37 -6.47 -11.75
CA ILE A 60 -5.94 -6.13 -11.85
C ILE A 60 -5.64 -5.16 -13.01
N TYR A 61 -6.36 -5.29 -14.13
CA TYR A 61 -6.20 -4.40 -15.28
C TYR A 61 -6.60 -2.95 -14.94
N VAL A 62 -7.69 -2.75 -14.22
CA VAL A 62 -8.15 -1.42 -13.77
C VAL A 62 -7.15 -0.83 -12.79
N TYR A 63 -6.65 -1.65 -11.86
CA TYR A 63 -5.62 -1.25 -10.91
C TYR A 63 -4.35 -0.74 -11.62
N ILE A 64 -3.80 -1.53 -12.55
CA ILE A 64 -2.56 -1.18 -13.28
C ILE A 64 -2.78 0.09 -14.11
N PHE A 65 -3.90 0.20 -14.81
CA PHE A 65 -4.23 1.39 -15.60
C PHE A 65 -4.32 2.64 -14.72
N CYS A 66 -5.03 2.57 -13.59
CA CYS A 66 -5.15 3.68 -12.66
C CYS A 66 -3.80 4.05 -12.02
N ALA A 67 -3.00 3.05 -11.66
CA ALA A 67 -1.69 3.25 -11.05
C ALA A 67 -0.65 3.86 -12.01
N THR A 68 -0.77 3.61 -13.31
CA THR A 68 0.15 4.18 -14.31
C THR A 68 -0.31 5.55 -14.78
N VAL A 69 -1.58 5.68 -15.17
CA VAL A 69 -2.12 6.91 -15.78
C VAL A 69 -2.50 7.93 -14.72
N LEU A 70 -3.42 7.58 -13.81
CA LEU A 70 -3.95 8.56 -12.85
C LEU A 70 -2.89 8.96 -11.83
N PHE A 71 -2.18 7.99 -11.24
CA PHE A 71 -1.11 8.29 -10.29
C PHE A 71 0.09 8.95 -10.97
N GLY A 72 0.44 8.51 -12.18
CA GLY A 72 1.54 9.08 -12.97
C GLY A 72 1.31 10.54 -13.38
N VAL A 73 0.05 10.94 -13.63
CA VAL A 73 -0.30 12.35 -13.90
C VAL A 73 -0.53 13.12 -12.60
N ALA A 74 -1.16 12.54 -11.58
CA ALA A 74 -1.45 13.27 -10.34
C ALA A 74 -0.17 13.68 -9.59
N PHE A 75 0.85 12.83 -9.57
CA PHE A 75 2.10 13.09 -8.84
C PHE A 75 2.87 14.33 -9.34
N PRO A 76 3.20 14.49 -10.63
CA PRO A 76 3.90 15.68 -11.11
C PRO A 76 3.08 16.96 -10.90
N TYR A 77 1.76 16.91 -11.09
CA TYR A 77 0.86 18.06 -10.87
C TYR A 77 0.71 18.45 -9.40
N PHE A 78 1.04 17.56 -8.47
CA PHE A 78 1.16 17.85 -7.04
C PHE A 78 2.57 18.34 -6.66
N ALA A 79 3.61 17.67 -7.16
CA ALA A 79 5.00 17.91 -6.77
C ALA A 79 5.58 19.23 -7.29
N THR A 80 5.25 19.64 -8.52
CA THR A 80 5.77 20.90 -9.10
C THR A 80 5.27 22.16 -8.37
N PRO A 81 3.96 22.38 -8.21
CA PRO A 81 3.46 23.61 -7.59
C PRO A 81 3.65 23.66 -6.06
N SER A 82 3.80 22.51 -5.39
CA SER A 82 4.15 22.52 -3.96
C SER A 82 5.52 23.16 -3.75
N GLY A 83 6.50 22.86 -4.62
CA GLY A 83 7.81 23.50 -4.61
C GLY A 83 7.76 25.02 -4.74
N THR A 84 6.90 25.56 -5.61
CA THR A 84 6.77 27.01 -5.84
C THR A 84 6.03 27.73 -4.72
N ILE A 85 4.99 27.11 -4.14
CA ILE A 85 4.30 27.67 -2.97
C ILE A 85 5.27 27.76 -1.78
N TYR A 86 6.04 26.70 -1.52
CA TYR A 86 7.00 26.71 -0.42
C TYR A 86 8.10 27.75 -0.61
N SER A 87 8.61 27.96 -1.83
CA SER A 87 9.59 29.02 -2.08
C SER A 87 9.00 30.43 -1.92
N HIS A 88 7.71 30.61 -2.18
CA HIS A 88 7.06 31.90 -1.94
C HIS A 88 6.91 32.23 -0.46
N VAL A 89 6.66 31.22 0.38
CA VAL A 89 6.47 31.41 1.83
C VAL A 89 7.81 31.45 2.58
N LEU A 90 8.75 30.57 2.24
CA LEU A 90 10.01 30.37 2.97
C LEU A 90 11.19 31.15 2.35
N GLY A 91 11.04 31.71 1.15
CA GLY A 91 12.11 32.39 0.42
C GLY A 91 13.03 31.43 -0.36
N PRO A 92 14.27 31.85 -0.72
CA PRO A 92 15.21 31.05 -1.49
C PRO A 92 15.52 29.74 -0.78
N ARG A 93 15.14 28.64 -1.43
CA ARG A 93 15.10 27.30 -0.84
C ARG A 93 16.32 26.48 -1.29
N ASN A 94 17.12 26.00 -0.34
CA ASN A 94 18.17 25.03 -0.62
C ASN A 94 17.57 23.63 -0.84
N GLN A 95 17.32 23.25 -2.10
CA GLN A 95 16.76 21.94 -2.47
C GLN A 95 17.54 20.76 -1.86
N PHE A 96 18.86 20.88 -1.75
CA PHE A 96 19.75 19.88 -1.13
C PHE A 96 19.45 19.66 0.36
N VAL A 97 19.23 20.72 1.12
CA VAL A 97 18.98 20.62 2.57
C VAL A 97 17.65 19.91 2.82
N GLN A 98 16.63 20.18 2.02
CA GLN A 98 15.33 19.53 2.16
C GLN A 98 15.36 18.05 1.76
N LEU A 99 16.15 17.69 0.73
CA LEU A 99 16.40 16.30 0.36
C LEU A 99 17.17 15.56 1.47
N LEU A 100 18.18 16.19 2.06
CA LEU A 100 18.93 15.65 3.19
C LEU A 100 18.02 15.38 4.40
N ILE A 101 17.19 16.36 4.78
CA ILE A 101 16.23 16.21 5.87
C ILE A 101 15.24 15.08 5.57
N ALA A 102 14.72 14.99 4.33
CA ALA A 102 13.81 13.93 3.94
C ALA A 102 14.46 12.54 4.03
N PHE A 103 15.70 12.38 3.55
CA PHE A 103 16.44 11.11 3.65
C PHE A 103 16.79 10.74 5.09
N LEU A 104 17.16 11.72 5.93
CA LEU A 104 17.43 11.48 7.36
C LEU A 104 16.15 11.06 8.10
N LEU A 105 15.03 11.74 7.88
CA LEU A 105 13.75 11.33 8.46
C LEU A 105 13.35 9.94 7.96
N ALA A 106 13.48 9.67 6.66
CA ALA A 106 13.20 8.36 6.09
C ALA A 106 14.07 7.26 6.70
N SER A 107 15.36 7.51 6.96
CA SER A 107 16.27 6.52 7.56
C SER A 107 15.95 6.27 9.04
N ILE A 108 15.66 7.31 9.81
CA ILE A 108 15.26 7.21 11.23
C ILE A 108 13.94 6.46 11.35
N PHE A 109 12.95 6.82 10.53
CA PHE A 109 11.63 6.20 10.51
C PHE A 109 11.57 4.92 9.66
N TYR A 110 12.66 4.50 9.02
CA TYR A 110 12.70 3.30 8.17
C TYR A 110 12.21 2.07 8.93
N ARG A 111 12.57 1.97 10.22
CA ARG A 111 12.13 0.89 11.11
C ARG A 111 10.65 0.94 11.51
N ARG A 112 9.98 2.09 11.36
CA ARG A 112 8.52 2.25 11.57
C ARG A 112 7.72 2.18 10.28
N LEU A 113 8.25 2.69 9.18
CA LEU A 113 7.59 2.75 7.87
C LEU A 113 7.62 1.41 7.14
N VAL A 114 8.71 0.65 7.30
CA VAL A 114 8.72 -0.76 6.91
C VAL A 114 8.12 -1.53 8.09
N PRO A 115 6.93 -2.13 7.96
CA PRO A 115 6.39 -2.96 9.03
C PRO A 115 7.44 -4.00 9.42
N LEU A 116 7.66 -4.17 10.73
CA LEU A 116 8.55 -5.17 11.32
C LEU A 116 8.47 -6.44 10.49
N ARG A 117 9.64 -7.04 10.17
CA ARG A 117 9.78 -8.36 9.53
C ARG A 117 8.60 -9.25 9.97
N LEU A 118 7.55 -9.32 9.13
CA LEU A 118 6.29 -10.03 9.46
C LEU A 118 6.51 -11.54 9.59
N VAL A 119 7.72 -11.96 9.25
CA VAL A 119 8.15 -13.32 9.06
C VAL A 119 9.27 -13.58 10.06
N PRO A 120 9.05 -14.44 11.08
CA PRO A 120 10.09 -14.81 12.02
C PRO A 120 11.25 -15.52 11.31
N LYS A 121 12.44 -15.48 11.93
CA LYS A 121 13.55 -16.32 11.49
C LYS A 121 13.19 -17.79 11.71
N THR A 122 13.59 -18.65 10.77
CA THR A 122 13.38 -20.09 10.86
C THR A 122 13.97 -20.63 12.16
N GLY A 123 13.16 -21.35 12.95
CA GLY A 123 13.53 -21.87 14.27
C GLY A 123 13.22 -20.98 15.49
N GLU A 124 12.78 -19.73 15.30
CA GLU A 124 12.36 -18.85 16.41
C GLU A 124 10.83 -18.77 16.52
N SER A 125 10.29 -18.97 17.73
CA SER A 125 8.85 -18.91 17.98
C SER A 125 8.34 -17.47 17.95
N ALA A 126 7.45 -17.12 17.03
CA ALA A 126 6.75 -15.83 17.05
C ALA A 126 5.43 -15.96 17.83
N LYS A 127 5.31 -15.21 18.93
CA LYS A 127 4.07 -15.17 19.73
C LYS A 127 3.07 -14.22 19.07
N TYR A 128 2.02 -14.78 18.50
CA TYR A 128 0.87 -14.05 17.95
C TYR A 128 -0.26 -13.98 19.00
N LYS A 129 -1.22 -13.06 18.82
CA LYS A 129 -2.37 -12.88 19.75
C LYS A 129 -3.21 -14.15 19.98
N ARG A 130 -3.05 -15.20 19.17
CA ARG A 130 -3.77 -16.48 19.25
C ARG A 130 -2.87 -17.73 19.28
N GLY A 131 -1.58 -17.61 19.59
CA GLY A 131 -0.68 -18.77 19.73
C GLY A 131 0.75 -18.51 19.25
N THR A 132 1.62 -19.50 19.33
CA THR A 132 2.98 -19.44 18.78
C THR A 132 3.00 -20.02 17.37
N PHE A 133 3.44 -19.23 16.39
CA PHE A 133 3.66 -19.68 15.02
C PHE A 133 5.12 -20.11 14.86
N TRP A 134 5.33 -21.35 14.42
CA TRP A 134 6.64 -21.91 14.14
C TRP A 134 6.90 -21.86 12.64
N ARG A 135 8.06 -21.32 12.27
CA ARG A 135 8.59 -21.42 10.92
C ARG A 135 9.72 -22.44 10.94
N LEU A 136 9.44 -23.65 10.43
CA LEU A 136 10.43 -24.70 10.18
C LEU A 136 11.25 -24.39 8.93
#